data_AF-A0A379KLT2-F1
#
_entry.id   AF-A0A379KLT2-F1
#
_cell.length_a   1.000
_cell.length_b   1.000
_cell.length_c   1.000
_cell.angle_alpha   90.00
_cell.angle_beta   90.00
_cell.angle_gamma   90.00
#
_symmetry.space_group_name_H-M   'P 1'
#
loop_
_entity.id
_entity.type
_entity.pdbx_description
1 polymer ?
#
loop_
_entity_poly.entity_id
_entity_poly.type
_entity_poly.pdbx_seq_one_letter_code
_entity_poly.pdbx_strand_id
1 'polypeptide(L)' 'MAAVMVGQFHARDAEGRIYPVHEFQESTLQTDGSVQGAPVTTYRLAIGDRVNHLGEDRFELVQTGVEIIRIP' A
#
# COMPACT_ATOMS: atom_id res chain seq x y z
N MET A 1 5.11 15.51 9.11
CA MET A 1 4.41 14.44 8.36
C MET A 1 5.03 13.12 8.79
N ALA A 2 4.26 12.23 9.41
CA ALA A 2 4.74 10.92 9.82
C ALA A 2 3.97 9.86 9.04
N ALA A 3 4.66 9.14 8.15
CA ALA A 3 4.12 7.94 7.54
C ALA A 3 4.45 6.77 8.46
N VAL A 4 3.43 6.11 9.02
CA VAL A 4 3.63 4.93 9.85
C VAL A 4 3.38 3.69 9.00
N MET A 5 4.31 2.73 9.03
CA MET A 5 4.07 1.42 8.43
C MET A 5 3.09 0.66 9.32
N VAL A 6 1.87 0.42 8.81
CA VAL A 6 0.78 -0.20 9.57
C VAL A 6 0.65 -1.70 9.31
N GLY A 7 1.15 -2.17 8.17
CA GLY A 7 1.07 -3.58 7.83
C GLY A 7 1.98 -3.95 6.66
N GLN A 8 2.12 -5.25 6.47
CA GLN A 8 2.70 -5.82 5.26
C GLN A 8 1.92 -7.07 4.88
N PHE A 9 1.79 -7.31 3.59
CA PHE A 9 1.18 -8.51 3.05
C PHE A 9 1.93 -8.93 1.79
N HIS A 10 1.69 -10.14 1.35
CA HIS A 10 2.22 -10.62 0.09
C HIS A 10 1.12 -10.52 -0.97
N ALA A 11 1.50 -10.18 -2.19
CA ALA A 11 0.64 -10.26 -3.35
C ALA A 11 1.32 -11.09 -4.42
N ARG A 12 0.55 -11.73 -5.28
CA ARG A 12 1.02 -12.66 -6.31
C ARG A 12 0.51 -12.19 -7.66
N ASP A 13 1.36 -12.14 -8.68
CA ASP A 13 0.91 -11.90 -10.05
C ASP A 13 0.48 -13.20 -10.76
N ALA A 14 -0.05 -13.06 -11.98
CA ALA A 14 -0.46 -14.19 -12.83
C ALA A 14 0.70 -15.14 -13.16
N GLU A 15 1.93 -14.64 -13.23
CA GLU A 15 3.16 -15.42 -13.46
C GLU A 15 3.66 -16.15 -12.20
N GLY A 16 3.02 -15.91 -11.05
CA GLY A 16 3.35 -16.57 -9.79
C GLY A 16 4.49 -15.90 -9.02
N ARG A 17 4.92 -14.69 -9.38
CA ARG A 17 5.90 -13.94 -8.59
C ARG A 17 5.21 -13.32 -7.39
N ILE A 18 5.87 -13.42 -6.24
CA ILE A 18 5.37 -12.85 -4.99
C ILE A 18 5.99 -11.47 -4.79
N TYR A 19 5.13 -10.48 -4.64
CA TYR A 19 5.41 -9.09 -4.39
C TYR A 19 5.04 -8.76 -2.94
N PRO A 20 6.02 -8.54 -2.05
CA PRO A 20 5.74 -8.03 -0.71
C PRO A 20 5.27 -6.57 -0.81
N VAL A 21 4.07 -6.28 -0.29
CA VAL A 21 3.45 -4.96 -0.22
C VAL A 21 3.45 -4.50 1.23
N HIS A 22 3.91 -3.27 1.46
CA HIS A 22 3.84 -2.54 2.71
C HIS A 22 2.67 -1.55 2.65
N GLU A 23 1.84 -1.62 3.68
CA GLU A 23 0.76 -0.67 3.93
C GLU A 23 1.31 0.45 4.83
N PHE A 24 1.28 1.66 4.31
CA PHE A 24 1.65 2.86 5.03
C PHE A 24 0.41 3.69 5.28
N GLN A 25 0.16 4.03 6.54
CA GLN A 25 -0.87 4.98 6.91
C GLN A 25 -0.20 6.30 7.22
N GLU A 26 -0.44 7.29 6.37
CA GLU A 26 0.02 8.65 6.62
C GLU A 26 -1.06 9.39 7.41
N SER A 27 -0.79 9.58 8.70
CA SER A 27 -1.62 10.41 9.56
C SER A 27 -1.15 11.85 9.45
N THR A 28 -2.00 12.72 8.92
CA THR A 28 -1.86 14.17 9.06
C THR A 28 -2.22 14.57 10.49
N LEU A 29 -1.35 14.23 11.43
CA LEU A 29 -1.35 14.82 12.77
C LEU A 29 -1.09 16.30 12.60
N GLN A 30 -2.12 17.13 12.73
CA GLN A 30 -1.90 18.57 12.90
C GLN A 30 -1.28 18.82 14.27
N THR A 31 -0.51 19.90 14.35
CA THR A 31 0.18 20.42 15.55
C THR A 31 -0.73 20.62 16.78
N ASP A 32 -2.05 20.62 16.60
CA ASP A 32 -3.07 20.75 17.66
C ASP A 32 -3.54 19.40 18.27
N GLY A 33 -3.01 18.26 17.81
CA GLY A 33 -3.46 16.93 18.26
C GLY A 33 -4.76 16.45 17.59
N SER A 34 -5.34 17.27 16.72
CA SER A 34 -6.51 16.94 15.90
C SER A 34 -6.08 16.35 14.55
N VAL A 35 -6.54 15.12 14.22
CA VAL A 35 -6.36 14.50 12.89
C VAL A 35 -7.18 15.28 11.87
N GLN A 36 -6.52 15.98 10.94
CA GLN A 36 -7.21 16.69 9.86
C GLN A 36 -7.32 15.80 8.65
N GLY A 37 -8.50 15.19 8.51
CA GLY A 37 -8.83 14.35 7.37
C GLY A 37 -8.66 12.85 7.65
N ALA A 38 -9.24 12.05 6.78
CA ALA A 38 -9.10 10.60 6.83
C ALA A 38 -7.61 10.24 6.64
N PRO A 39 -7.08 9.29 7.42
CA PRO A 39 -5.71 8.82 7.23
C PRO A 39 -5.52 8.34 5.79
N VAL A 40 -4.45 8.78 5.14
CA VAL A 40 -4.16 8.39 3.75
C VAL A 40 -3.46 7.05 3.78
N THR A 41 -4.18 5.97 3.47
CA THR A 41 -3.58 4.64 3.29
C THR A 41 -2.93 4.58 1.92
N THR A 42 -1.61 4.37 1.90
CA THR A 42 -0.81 4.18 0.68
C THR A 42 -0.20 2.78 0.70
N TYR A 43 -0.30 2.08 -0.44
CA TYR A 43 0.31 0.78 -0.64
C TYR A 43 1.58 0.93 -1.47
N ARG A 44 2.68 0.33 -1.00
CA ARG A 44 3.97 0.34 -1.71
C ARG A 44 4.60 -1.04 -1.66
N LEU A 45 5.29 -1.47 -2.69
CA LEU A 45 6.12 -2.67 -2.61
C LEU A 45 7.27 -2.46 -1.61
N ALA A 46 7.74 -3.56 -1.01
CA ALA A 46 8.91 -3.53 -0.14
C ALA A 46 10.17 -3.03 -0.85
N ILE A 47 10.23 -3.20 -2.18
CA ILE A 47 11.30 -2.66 -3.03
C ILE A 47 11.20 -1.13 -3.25
N GLY A 48 10.13 -0.48 -2.78
CA GLY A 48 9.89 0.95 -2.89
C GLY A 48 8.95 1.37 -4.02
N ASP A 49 8.45 0.43 -4.83
CA ASP A 49 7.52 0.74 -5.91
C ASP A 49 6.12 1.09 -5.40
N ARG A 50 5.34 1.89 -6.15
CA ARG A 50 3.96 2.25 -5.76
C ARG A 50 2.96 1.25 -6.29
N VAL A 51 1.93 1.00 -5.49
CA VAL A 51 0.87 0.04 -5.83
C VAL A 51 -0.49 0.74 -5.76
N ASN A 52 -1.25 0.66 -6.84
CA ASN A 52 -2.66 1.03 -6.89
C ASN A 52 -3.49 -0.11 -6.32
N HIS A 53 -4.46 0.21 -5.47
CA HIS A 53 -5.46 -0.77 -5.05
C HIS A 53 -6.64 -0.73 -6.04
N LEU A 54 -6.82 -1.81 -6.80
CA LEU A 54 -7.93 -1.94 -7.76
C LEU A 54 -9.25 -2.35 -7.08
N GLY A 55 -9.19 -2.85 -5.85
CA GLY A 55 -10.33 -3.23 -5.03
C GLY A 55 -10.27 -4.69 -4.57
N GLU A 56 -10.82 -4.94 -3.39
CA GLU A 56 -10.77 -6.23 -2.68
C GLU A 56 -9.32 -6.66 -2.44
N ASP A 57 -8.89 -7.77 -3.04
CA ASP A 57 -7.53 -8.29 -2.97
C ASP A 57 -6.74 -8.00 -4.24
N ARG A 58 -7.24 -7.19 -5.18
CA ARG A 58 -6.52 -6.86 -6.42
C ARG A 58 -5.78 -5.54 -6.29
N PHE A 59 -4.55 -5.57 -6.76
CA PHE A 59 -3.62 -4.47 -6.74
C PHE A 59 -2.94 -4.38 -8.09
N GLU A 60 -2.47 -3.20 -8.48
CA GLU A 60 -1.77 -2.96 -9.72
C GLU A 60 -0.48 -2.21 -9.42
N LEU A 61 0.63 -2.69 -9.97
CA LEU A 61 1.91 -2.00 -9.89
C LEU A 61 1.86 -0.76 -10.76
N VAL A 62 2.03 0.42 -10.16
CA VAL A 62 1.96 1.70 -10.89
C VAL A 62 3.08 1.81 -11.91
N GLN A 63 4.26 1.24 -11.60
CA GLN A 63 5.43 1.34 -12.47
C GLN A 63 5.37 0.39 -13.68
N THR A 64 4.75 -0.78 -13.53
CA THR A 64 4.74 -1.82 -14.57
C THR A 64 3.37 -2.11 -15.15
N GLY A 65 2.28 -1.65 -14.52
CA GLY A 65 0.90 -1.98 -14.88
C GLY A 65 0.52 -3.44 -14.61
N VAL A 66 1.30 -4.16 -13.79
CA VAL A 66 1.06 -5.58 -13.50
C VAL A 66 0.03 -5.71 -12.39
N GLU A 67 -1.01 -6.49 -12.65
CA GLU A 67 -2.01 -6.85 -11.65
C GLU A 67 -1.49 -7.97 -10.73
N ILE A 68 -1.56 -7.73 -9.43
CA ILE A 68 -1.16 -8.64 -8.37
C ILE A 68 -2.34 -8.84 -7.41
N ILE A 69 -2.50 -10.07 -6.93
CA ILE A 69 -3.58 -10.48 -6.04
C ILE A 69 -2.98 -10.71 -4.66
N ARG A 70 -3.46 -9.99 -3.65
CA ARG A 70 -3.09 -10.20 -2.25
C ARG A 70 -3.38 -11.63 -1.86
N ILE A 71 -2.38 -12.24 -1.24
CA ILE A 71 -2.47 -13.55 -0.63
C ILE A 71 -2.44 -13.36 0.89
N PRO A 72 -3.33 -14.05 1.63
CA PRO A 72 -3.39 -14.00 3.08
C PRO A 72 -2.16 -14.65 3.74
#